data_AF-A0A496UF22-F1
#
_entry.id   AF-A0A496UF22-F1
#
_cell.length_a   1.000
_cell.length_b   1.000
_cell.length_c   1.000
_cell.angle_alpha   90.00
_cell.angle_beta   90.00
_cell.angle_gamma   90.00
#
_symmetry.space_group_name_H-M   'P 1'
#
loop_
_entity.id
_entity.type
_entity.pdbx_description
1 polymer ?
#
loop_
_entity_poly.entity_id
_entity_poly.type
_entity_poly.pdbx_seq_one_letter_code
_entity_poly.pdbx_strand_id
1 'polypeptide(L)'
;MLVEQQFKSLDEEDKEKLRNICQTALDVQNASNLSGVIHSFSKVMTELWDIATSLNKGTDWVNTHPVSVLFASKIDSLCGGSDDNFHNAYMQITDWLEKNNA
;
A
#
# COMPACT_ATOMS: atom_id res chain seq x y z
N MET A 1 -11.86 -17.02 0.33
CA MET A 1 -10.96 -16.88 1.50
C MET A 1 -9.52 -17.10 1.02
N LEU A 2 -8.95 -16.09 0.34
CA LEU A 2 -7.66 -16.20 -0.37
C LEU A 2 -6.47 -16.34 0.58
N VAL A 3 -6.57 -15.76 1.78
CA VAL A 3 -5.47 -15.73 2.74
C VAL A 3 -5.30 -17.10 3.43
N GLU A 4 -6.38 -17.75 3.86
CA GLU A 4 -6.33 -19.05 4.56
C GLU A 4 -5.67 -20.21 3.78
N GLN A 5 -5.90 -20.29 2.47
CA GLN A 5 -5.30 -21.35 1.66
C GLN A 5 -3.82 -21.08 1.35
N GLN A 6 -3.39 -19.82 1.36
CA GLN A 6 -2.02 -19.40 1.08
C GLN A 6 -1.11 -19.48 2.32
N PHE A 7 -1.66 -19.37 3.53
CA PHE A 7 -0.91 -19.53 4.79
C PHE A 7 -0.33 -20.93 5.01
N LYS A 8 -0.94 -21.97 4.42
CA LYS A 8 -0.52 -23.36 4.66
C LYS A 8 0.83 -23.70 4.03
N SER A 9 1.25 -22.96 3.01
CA SER A 9 2.50 -23.20 2.28
C SER A 9 3.68 -22.34 2.74
N LEU A 10 3.44 -21.39 3.66
CA LEU A 10 4.51 -20.55 4.23
C LEU A 10 5.27 -21.30 5.33
N ASP A 11 6.55 -20.98 5.48
CA ASP A 11 7.31 -21.33 6.68
C ASP A 11 6.90 -20.44 7.87
N GLU A 12 7.45 -20.72 9.05
CA GLU A 12 7.10 -19.98 10.27
C GLU A 12 7.63 -18.53 10.27
N GLU A 13 8.73 -18.25 9.58
CA GLU A 13 9.28 -16.90 9.49
C GLU A 13 8.36 -15.99 8.65
N ASP A 14 7.97 -16.46 7.47
CA ASP A 14 7.09 -15.72 6.58
C ASP A 14 5.66 -15.60 7.14
N LYS A 15 5.20 -16.58 7.92
CA LYS A 15 3.93 -16.45 8.68
C LYS A 15 3.99 -15.31 9.70
N GLU A 16 5.11 -15.17 10.41
CA GLU A 16 5.29 -14.12 11.39
C GLU A 16 5.36 -12.73 10.73
N LYS A 17 6.15 -12.59 9.66
CA LYS A 17 6.17 -11.37 8.83
C LYS A 17 4.77 -11.02 8.35
N LEU A 18 4.05 -12.00 7.78
CA LEU A 18 2.70 -11.78 7.27
C LEU A 18 1.74 -11.33 8.37
N ARG A 19 1.83 -11.91 9.57
CA ARG A 19 1.03 -11.47 10.73
C ARG A 19 1.33 -10.02 11.09
N ASN A 20 2.61 -9.65 11.16
CA ASN A 20 3.04 -8.30 11.54
C ASN A 20 2.59 -7.24 10.52
N ILE A 21 2.71 -7.51 9.22
CA ILE A 21 2.23 -6.57 8.20
C ILE A 21 0.71 -6.48 8.18
N CYS A 22 -0.02 -7.58 8.46
CA CYS A 22 -1.48 -7.54 8.57
C CYS A 22 -1.92 -6.69 9.76
N GLN A 23 -1.29 -6.86 10.92
CA GLN A 23 -1.59 -6.04 12.10
C GLN A 23 -1.28 -4.56 11.84
N THR A 24 -0.11 -4.28 11.25
CA THR A 24 0.28 -2.91 10.88
C THR A 24 -0.75 -2.27 9.93
N ALA A 25 -1.25 -3.02 8.95
CA ALA A 25 -2.27 -2.54 8.00
C ALA A 25 -3.61 -2.16 8.67
N LEU A 26 -3.97 -2.84 9.77
CA LEU A 26 -5.13 -2.49 10.59
C LEU A 26 -4.84 -1.25 11.45
N ASP A 27 -3.67 -1.18 12.07
CA ASP A 27 -3.31 -0.08 12.97
C ASP A 27 -3.26 1.28 12.22
N VAL A 28 -2.75 1.29 10.99
CA VAL A 28 -2.66 2.53 10.17
C VAL A 28 -4.01 3.13 9.82
N GLN A 29 -5.12 2.37 9.91
CA GLN A 29 -6.45 2.91 9.64
C GLN A 29 -6.81 4.05 10.60
N ASN A 30 -6.26 4.03 11.81
CA ASN A 30 -6.47 5.06 12.83
C ASN A 30 -5.42 6.20 12.76
N ALA A 31 -4.45 6.14 11.85
CA ALA A 31 -3.44 7.19 11.72
C ALA A 31 -4.03 8.48 11.11
N SER A 32 -3.44 9.63 11.41
CA SER A 32 -3.83 10.93 10.85
C SER A 32 -2.69 11.63 10.09
N ASN A 33 -1.49 11.02 10.04
CA ASN A 33 -0.29 11.60 9.44
C ASN A 33 0.09 10.89 8.13
N LEU A 34 -0.12 11.55 6.99
CA LEU A 34 0.14 10.96 5.68
C LEU A 34 1.59 10.45 5.52
N SER A 35 2.58 11.24 5.93
CA SER A 35 3.99 10.84 5.85
C SER A 35 4.30 9.57 6.66
N GLY A 36 3.73 9.45 7.87
CA GLY A 36 3.86 8.27 8.71
C GLY A 36 3.28 7.02 8.04
N VAL A 37 2.09 7.15 7.44
CA VAL A 37 1.45 6.07 6.69
C VAL A 37 2.29 5.67 5.47
N ILE A 38 2.82 6.61 4.70
CA ILE A 38 3.67 6.30 3.52
C ILE A 38 4.96 5.57 3.93
N HIS A 39 5.63 6.02 5.00
CA HIS A 39 6.84 5.35 5.49
C HIS A 39 6.55 3.94 6.01
N SER A 40 5.44 3.76 6.72
CA SER A 40 4.99 2.44 7.17
C SER A 40 4.68 1.54 5.97
N PHE A 41 3.99 2.07 4.96
CA PHE A 41 3.63 1.31 3.76
C PHE A 41 4.87 0.83 3.00
N SER A 42 5.88 1.70 2.83
CA SER A 42 7.12 1.33 2.15
C SER A 42 7.84 0.15 2.83
N LYS A 43 7.86 0.10 4.16
CA LYS A 43 8.45 -1.03 4.91
C LYS A 43 7.64 -2.31 4.72
N VAL A 44 6.32 -2.20 4.89
CA VAL A 44 5.38 -3.31 4.71
C VAL A 44 5.44 -3.89 3.29
N MET A 45 5.60 -3.04 2.27
CA MET A 45 5.71 -3.50 0.88
C MET A 45 6.97 -4.33 0.64
N THR A 46 8.09 -3.99 1.28
CA THR A 46 9.31 -4.82 1.21
C THR A 46 9.05 -6.21 1.77
N GLU A 47 8.48 -6.31 2.98
CA GLU A 47 8.18 -7.60 3.62
C GLU A 47 7.13 -8.40 2.82
N LEU A 48 6.13 -7.72 2.24
CA LEU A 48 5.12 -8.36 1.41
C LEU A 48 5.71 -8.93 0.11
N TRP A 49 6.72 -8.27 -0.47
CA TRP A 49 7.44 -8.77 -1.64
C TRP A 49 8.32 -9.99 -1.33
N ASP A 50 8.93 -10.03 -0.14
CA ASP A 50 9.66 -11.21 0.31
C ASP A 50 8.73 -12.43 0.38
N ILE A 51 7.56 -12.27 1.02
CA ILE A 51 6.52 -13.31 1.10
C ILE A 51 6.02 -13.69 -0.29
N ALA A 52 5.76 -12.71 -1.16
CA ALA A 52 5.31 -12.97 -2.53
C ALA A 52 6.33 -13.81 -3.31
N THR A 53 7.63 -13.54 -3.12
CA THR A 53 8.72 -14.29 -3.74
C THR A 53 8.74 -15.73 -3.25
N SER A 54 8.62 -15.97 -1.94
CA SER A 54 8.50 -17.31 -1.36
C SER A 54 7.31 -18.11 -1.92
N LEU A 55 6.22 -17.42 -2.25
CA LEU A 55 5.02 -18.02 -2.83
C LEU A 55 5.01 -18.09 -4.37
N ASN A 56 6.11 -17.69 -5.03
CA ASN A 56 6.21 -17.56 -6.48
C ASN A 56 5.07 -16.71 -7.07
N LYS A 57 4.79 -15.58 -6.43
CA LYS A 57 3.81 -14.56 -6.82
C LYS A 57 4.52 -13.34 -7.38
N GLY A 58 3.77 -12.53 -8.14
CA GLY A 58 4.28 -11.32 -8.77
C GLY A 58 3.44 -10.09 -8.46
N THR A 59 3.69 -9.03 -9.24
CA THR A 59 3.15 -7.68 -9.05
C THR A 59 1.63 -7.64 -8.84
N ASP A 60 0.85 -8.38 -9.63
CA ASP A 60 -0.62 -8.37 -9.51
C ASP A 60 -1.09 -8.85 -8.14
N TRP A 61 -0.43 -9.87 -7.59
CA TRP A 61 -0.76 -10.39 -6.26
C TRP A 61 -0.40 -9.37 -5.18
N VAL A 62 0.77 -8.73 -5.26
CA VAL A 62 1.19 -7.72 -4.28
C VAL A 62 0.28 -6.48 -4.35
N ASN A 63 -0.03 -6.00 -5.55
CA ASN A 63 -0.87 -4.80 -5.75
C ASN A 63 -2.31 -5.01 -5.27
N THR A 64 -2.84 -6.22 -5.41
CA THR A 64 -4.21 -6.56 -5.00
C THR A 64 -4.30 -7.22 -3.63
N HIS A 65 -3.16 -7.38 -2.93
CA HIS A 65 -3.13 -7.97 -1.60
C HIS A 65 -3.94 -7.10 -0.62
N PRO A 66 -4.72 -7.68 0.31
CA PRO A 66 -5.53 -6.92 1.26
C PRO A 66 -4.73 -5.87 2.05
N VAL A 67 -3.48 -6.17 2.41
CA VAL A 67 -2.57 -5.21 3.06
C VAL A 67 -2.36 -3.97 2.19
N SER A 68 -2.02 -4.15 0.91
CA SER A 68 -1.81 -3.05 -0.04
C SER A 68 -3.07 -2.23 -0.23
N VAL A 69 -4.23 -2.89 -0.32
CA VAL A 69 -5.53 -2.22 -0.46
C VAL A 69 -5.86 -1.37 0.77
N LEU A 70 -5.62 -1.88 1.98
CA LEU A 70 -5.86 -1.13 3.23
C LEU A 70 -4.97 0.11 3.34
N PHE A 71 -3.68 0.00 2.96
CA PHE A 71 -2.78 1.15 2.94
C PHE A 71 -3.18 2.17 1.87
N ALA A 72 -3.50 1.72 0.65
CA ALA A 72 -3.94 2.59 -0.44
C ALA A 72 -5.22 3.35 -0.07
N SER A 73 -6.20 2.66 0.51
CA SER A 73 -7.44 3.28 0.99
C SER A 73 -7.18 4.35 2.05
N LYS A 74 -6.23 4.11 2.98
CA LYS A 74 -5.89 5.09 4.00
C LYS A 74 -5.17 6.31 3.42
N ILE A 75 -4.24 6.10 2.50
CA ILE A 75 -3.54 7.19 1.80
C ILE A 75 -4.55 8.05 1.05
N ASP A 76 -5.47 7.43 0.31
CA ASP A 76 -6.54 8.12 -0.41
C ASP A 76 -7.41 8.96 0.55
N SER A 77 -7.85 8.37 1.66
CA SER A 77 -8.61 9.08 2.70
C SER A 77 -7.86 10.32 3.24
N LEU A 78 -6.56 10.23 3.49
CA LEU A 78 -5.76 11.34 4.00
C LEU A 78 -5.48 12.42 2.94
N CYS A 79 -5.46 12.04 1.66
CA CYS A 79 -5.36 12.96 0.52
C CYS A 79 -6.70 13.63 0.16
N GLY A 80 -7.79 13.24 0.82
CA GLY A 80 -9.14 13.72 0.50
C GLY A 80 -9.73 13.07 -0.76
N GLY A 81 -9.40 11.80 -1.03
CA GLY A 81 -9.79 11.03 -2.22
C GLY A 81 -11.15 11.39 -2.81
N SER A 82 -11.11 12.06 -3.96
CA SER A 82 -12.25 12.32 -4.84
C SER A 82 -11.76 12.47 -6.27
N ASP A 83 -12.58 12.11 -7.26
CA ASP A 83 -12.23 12.26 -8.68
C ASP A 83 -11.87 13.72 -9.02
N ASP A 84 -12.60 14.67 -8.42
CA ASP A 84 -12.33 16.10 -8.57
C ASP A 84 -10.95 16.50 -8.01
N ASN A 85 -10.53 15.92 -6.88
CA ASN A 85 -9.24 16.23 -6.28
C ASN A 85 -8.08 15.75 -7.14
N PHE A 86 -8.19 14.57 -7.76
CA PHE A 86 -7.18 14.09 -8.70
C PHE A 86 -7.05 15.01 -9.91
N HIS A 87 -8.18 15.33 -10.57
CA HIS A 87 -8.17 16.20 -11.75
C HIS A 87 -7.56 17.57 -11.45
N ASN A 88 -7.97 18.21 -10.36
CA ASN A 88 -7.46 19.50 -9.95
C ASN A 88 -5.96 19.47 -9.65
N ALA A 89 -5.47 18.44 -8.95
CA ALA A 89 -4.05 18.28 -8.66
C ALA A 89 -3.23 18.09 -9.95
N TYR A 90 -3.73 17.27 -10.88
CA TYR A 90 -3.10 17.01 -12.18
C TYR A 90 -2.97 18.30 -13.00
N MET A 91 -4.05 19.07 -13.13
CA MET A 91 -4.06 20.34 -13.87
C MET A 91 -3.11 21.37 -13.26
N GLN A 92 -3.09 21.52 -11.93
CA GLN A 92 -2.20 22.49 -11.28
C GLN A 92 -0.72 22.21 -11.51
N ILE A 93 -0.30 20.95 -11.45
CA ILE A 93 1.10 20.56 -11.65
C ILE A 93 1.50 20.75 -13.12
N THR A 94 0.66 20.33 -14.06
CA THR A 94 0.93 20.47 -15.50
C THR A 94 1.03 21.94 -15.91
N ASP A 95 0.09 22.78 -15.49
CA ASP A 95 0.13 24.24 -15.68
C ASP A 95 1.42 24.87 -15.14
N TRP A 96 1.85 24.46 -13.93
CA TRP A 96 3.07 25.00 -13.32
C TRP A 96 4.31 24.61 -14.12
N LEU A 97 4.41 23.34 -14.55
CA LEU A 97 5.52 22.88 -15.37
C LEU A 97 5.58 23.61 -16.71
N GLU A 98 4.46 23.84 -17.38
CA GLU A 98 4.41 24.58 -18.64
C GLU A 98 4.89 26.03 -18.47
N LYS A 99 4.47 26.71 -17.40
CA LYS A 99 4.85 28.11 -17.12
C LYS A 99 6.32 28.28 -16.74
N ASN A 100 6.97 27.25 -16.22
CA ASN A 100 8.35 27.31 -15.72
C ASN A 100 9.38 26.61 -16.63
N ASN A 101 8.94 26.06 -17.76
CA ASN A 101 9.82 25.48 -18.80
C ASN A 101 10.00 26.40 -20.03
N ALA A 102 9.60 27.68 -19.93
CA ALA A 102 9.71 28.70 -20.98
C ALA A 102 10.87 29.68 -20.74
#